data_AF-A0A1I7TCI9-F1
#
_entry.id   AF-A0A1I7TCI9-F1
#
_cell.length_a   1.000
_cell.length_b   1.000
_cell.length_c   1.000
_cell.angle_alpha   90.00
_cell.angle_beta   90.00
_cell.angle_gamma   90.00
#
_symmetry.space_group_name_H-M   'P 1'
#
loop_
_entity.id
_entity.type
_entity.pdbx_description
1 polymer ?
#
loop_
_entity_poly.entity_id
_entity_poly.type
_entity_poly.pdbx_seq_one_letter_code
_entity_poly.pdbx_strand_id
1 'polypeptide(L)'
;MTINETTYTSGTVRVYPEGSQIPRCHLEENREGGVGFDFGQFGFANAQARQAHGMDYEDFDYEEEQFKGFRQYMEYRIGRRPKLTDYLGLSFYKDDSNEEILDQMEETRNQLQGYYNRRDQRRVGYKPMSQLRIETPDGKRTMKRSSKSLKYCEDKLYERLFGNRKTINVKCLEISCPFEALRFPPSLKLKIQELKIESICGDDLNAYQQIIDPSCLPLKRVVLNDFNDYKYNIVKSAETLVIQKGPYFFHHEEMINALLQVSNRNVIVNKFNGNSMTCSSLIRRWIDQKRPIGSCWSFNFESGEMISSIMKELEKHGIRSSKRCINIRNDNDSMVKVSYEPSETEPVWVLKFEVVDVGI
;
A
#
# COMPACT_ATOMS: atom_id res chain seq x y z
N MET A 1 12.65 0.76 2.28
CA MET A 1 12.96 1.67 1.16
C MET A 1 13.73 0.90 0.10
N THR A 2 13.37 1.05 -1.18
CA THR A 2 14.09 0.40 -2.28
C THR A 2 14.68 1.43 -3.22
N ILE A 3 15.97 1.28 -3.52
CA ILE A 3 16.76 2.18 -4.37
C ILE A 3 17.37 1.34 -5.47
N ASN A 4 16.97 1.58 -6.73
CA ASN A 4 17.45 0.82 -7.89
C ASN A 4 17.44 -0.70 -7.62
N GLU A 5 16.26 -1.21 -7.23
CA GLU A 5 16.01 -2.65 -6.96
C GLU A 5 16.75 -3.24 -5.74
N THR A 6 17.54 -2.45 -5.01
CA THR A 6 18.11 -2.88 -3.73
C THR A 6 17.22 -2.40 -2.58
N THR A 7 16.69 -3.35 -1.80
CA THR A 7 15.79 -3.08 -0.68
C THR A 7 16.57 -2.98 0.63
N TYR A 8 16.34 -1.88 1.35
CA TYR A 8 16.86 -1.64 2.70
C TYR A 8 15.68 -1.60 3.67
N THR A 9 15.70 -2.51 4.64
CA THR A 9 14.70 -2.60 5.71
C THR A 9 15.41 -2.43 7.05
N SER A 10 15.08 -1.37 7.77
CA SER A 10 15.50 -1.11 9.14
C SER A 10 14.31 -1.30 10.08
N GLY A 11 14.57 -1.89 11.25
CA GLY A 11 13.55 -2.06 12.29
C GLY A 11 14.17 -2.56 13.59
N THR A 12 13.39 -2.58 14.65
CA THR A 12 13.80 -3.14 15.95
C THR A 12 13.30 -4.57 16.06
N VAL A 13 14.21 -5.50 16.30
CA VAL A 13 13.91 -6.92 16.51
C VAL A 13 13.97 -7.29 17.99
N ARG A 14 13.20 -8.30 18.36
CA ARG A 14 13.19 -8.89 19.71
C ARG A 14 14.13 -10.08 19.74
N VAL A 15 15.27 -9.96 20.42
CA VAL A 15 16.22 -11.07 20.57
C VAL A 15 15.96 -11.78 21.89
N TYR A 16 15.40 -12.97 21.82
CA TYR A 16 15.09 -13.79 22.98
C TYR A 16 16.30 -14.64 23.42
N PRO A 17 16.42 -14.96 24.72
CA PRO A 17 17.35 -15.97 25.21
C PRO A 17 17.14 -17.33 24.53
N GLU A 18 18.21 -18.12 24.42
CA GLU A 18 18.14 -19.47 23.89
C GLU A 18 17.14 -20.34 24.66
N GLY A 19 16.34 -21.15 23.93
CA GLY A 19 15.29 -22.00 24.51
C GLY A 19 13.99 -21.28 24.88
N SER A 20 13.89 -19.96 24.69
CA SER A 20 12.64 -19.23 24.93
C SER A 20 11.55 -19.64 23.92
N GLN A 21 10.32 -19.78 24.39
CA GLN A 21 9.15 -19.84 23.50
C GLN A 21 8.90 -18.43 22.94
N ILE A 22 9.04 -18.28 21.61
CA ILE A 22 8.87 -17.00 20.92
C ILE A 22 7.49 -16.99 20.28
N PRO A 23 6.67 -15.94 20.52
CA PRO A 23 5.40 -15.81 19.86
C PRO A 23 5.54 -15.74 18.33
N ARG A 24 4.59 -16.31 17.59
CA ARG A 24 4.63 -16.41 16.12
C ARG A 24 4.75 -15.03 15.47
N CYS A 25 3.95 -14.06 15.90
CA CYS A 25 3.99 -12.70 15.36
C CYS A 25 5.38 -12.06 15.52
N HIS A 26 6.07 -12.29 16.63
CA HIS A 26 7.42 -11.77 16.84
C HIS A 26 8.46 -12.46 15.93
N LEU A 27 8.28 -13.75 15.62
CA LEU A 27 9.13 -14.45 14.65
C LEU A 27 8.97 -13.88 13.25
N GLU A 28 7.73 -13.62 12.84
CA GLU A 28 7.37 -13.03 11.55
C GLU A 28 7.92 -11.61 11.43
N GLU A 29 7.63 -10.74 12.40
CA GLU A 29 8.17 -9.37 12.45
C GLU A 29 9.70 -9.37 12.39
N ASN A 30 10.37 -10.20 13.21
CA ASN A 30 11.83 -10.28 13.21
C ASN A 30 12.41 -10.76 11.87
N ARG A 31 11.72 -11.68 11.18
CA ARG A 31 12.09 -12.19 9.85
C ARG A 31 11.91 -11.11 8.79
N GLU A 32 10.86 -10.31 8.91
CA GLU A 32 10.53 -9.26 7.95
C GLU A 32 11.45 -8.04 8.07
N GLY A 33 12.01 -7.78 9.25
CA GLY A 33 12.99 -6.71 9.47
C GLY A 33 12.94 -6.07 10.85
N GLY A 34 11.96 -6.45 11.67
CA GLY A 34 11.61 -5.82 12.93
C GLY A 34 10.48 -4.82 12.79
N VAL A 35 10.12 -4.18 13.90
CA VAL A 35 9.08 -3.13 13.94
C VAL A 35 9.71 -1.74 13.73
N GLY A 36 8.93 -0.78 13.25
CA GLY A 36 9.38 0.56 12.89
C GLY A 36 9.75 1.48 14.06
N PHE A 37 9.80 1.00 15.30
CA PHE A 37 10.03 1.83 16.49
C PHE A 37 10.98 1.15 17.49
N ASP A 38 11.55 1.93 18.41
CA ASP A 38 12.30 1.38 19.54
C ASP A 38 11.35 0.98 20.68
N PHE A 39 11.57 -0.19 21.29
CA PHE A 39 10.81 -0.64 22.46
C PHE A 39 11.26 0.10 23.73
N GLY A 40 10.30 0.52 24.54
CA GLY A 40 10.49 0.93 25.93
C GLY A 40 10.64 -0.26 26.86
N GLN A 41 10.93 -0.01 28.14
CA GLN A 41 11.25 -1.07 29.11
C GLN A 41 10.14 -2.11 29.34
N PHE A 42 8.90 -1.76 29.02
CA PHE A 42 7.72 -2.63 29.15
C PHE A 42 7.30 -3.29 27.83
N GLY A 43 7.91 -2.92 26.70
CA GLY A 43 7.59 -3.48 25.38
C GLY A 43 6.68 -2.63 24.51
N PHE A 44 6.30 -1.43 24.97
CA PHE A 44 5.61 -0.44 24.15
C PHE A 44 6.56 0.31 23.21
N ALA A 45 6.04 0.89 22.13
CA ALA A 45 6.79 1.89 21.38
C ALA A 45 7.22 3.06 22.29
N ASN A 46 8.47 3.49 22.19
CA ASN A 46 8.96 4.65 22.92
C ASN A 46 8.15 5.90 22.56
N ALA A 47 7.94 6.78 23.55
CA ALA A 47 6.99 7.90 23.47
C ALA A 47 7.16 8.88 22.29
N GLN A 48 8.33 8.89 21.63
CA GLN A 48 8.57 9.70 20.42
C GLN A 48 7.93 9.13 19.14
N ALA A 49 7.42 7.89 19.16
CA ALA A 49 6.66 7.25 18.09
C ALA A 49 5.13 7.32 18.32
N ARG A 50 4.67 8.05 19.33
CA ARG A 50 3.24 8.19 19.67
C ARG A 50 2.52 9.10 18.69
N GLN A 51 2.24 8.60 17.50
CA GLN A 51 1.08 9.03 16.71
C GLN A 51 0.20 7.85 16.23
N ALA A 52 0.59 6.59 16.47
CA ALA A 52 -0.29 5.44 16.29
C ALA A 52 -0.72 4.88 17.66
N HIS A 53 -1.98 5.15 18.03
CA HIS A 53 -2.79 4.42 19.01
C HIS A 53 -2.06 3.80 20.21
N GLY A 54 -1.74 4.62 21.22
CA GLY A 54 -1.60 4.08 22.56
C GLY A 54 -2.99 3.73 23.07
N MET A 55 -3.28 2.44 23.22
CA MET A 55 -4.52 1.94 23.86
C MET A 55 -4.67 2.65 25.22
N ASP A 56 -5.77 3.39 25.40
CA ASP A 56 -6.13 3.99 26.70
C ASP A 56 -6.52 2.87 27.69
N TYR A 57 -6.69 3.18 28.97
CA TYR A 57 -7.15 2.22 29.98
C TYR A 57 -8.48 1.56 29.58
N GLU A 58 -9.38 2.30 28.92
CA GLU A 58 -10.64 1.75 28.39
C GLU A 58 -10.40 0.71 27.28
N ASP A 59 -9.42 0.95 26.40
CA ASP A 59 -9.06 -0.02 25.36
C ASP A 59 -8.36 -1.26 25.95
N PHE A 60 -7.55 -1.08 26.99
CA PHE A 60 -6.90 -2.20 27.68
C PHE A 60 -7.92 -3.12 28.36
N ASP A 61 -8.91 -2.55 29.06
CA ASP A 61 -9.97 -3.32 29.68
C ASP A 61 -10.81 -4.05 28.62
N TYR A 62 -11.08 -3.39 27.49
CA TYR A 62 -11.74 -4.01 26.34
C TYR A 62 -10.95 -5.22 25.82
N GLU A 63 -9.65 -5.06 25.52
CA GLU A 63 -8.81 -6.15 25.01
C GLU A 63 -8.63 -7.29 26.04
N GLU A 64 -8.56 -6.97 27.34
CA GLU A 64 -8.50 -7.99 28.38
C GLU A 64 -9.80 -8.81 28.44
N GLU A 65 -10.96 -8.15 28.31
CA GLU A 65 -12.25 -8.83 28.18
C GLU A 65 -12.35 -9.65 26.88
N GLN A 66 -11.83 -9.16 25.75
CA GLN A 66 -11.76 -9.93 24.50
C GLN A 66 -10.92 -11.21 24.67
N PHE A 67 -9.74 -11.10 25.28
CA PHE A 67 -8.89 -12.25 25.55
C PHE A 67 -9.58 -13.28 26.47
N LYS A 68 -10.28 -12.82 27.51
CA LYS A 68 -11.11 -13.68 28.38
C LYS A 68 -12.23 -14.36 27.59
N GLY A 69 -12.85 -13.66 26.64
CA GLY A 69 -13.86 -14.18 25.73
C GLY A 69 -13.33 -15.32 24.85
N PHE A 70 -12.23 -15.08 24.13
CA PHE A 70 -11.61 -16.09 23.28
C PHE A 70 -11.25 -17.36 24.05
N ARG A 71 -10.63 -17.22 25.22
CA ARG A 71 -10.25 -18.36 26.06
C ARG A 71 -11.46 -19.21 26.45
N GLN A 72 -12.54 -18.57 26.89
CA GLN A 72 -13.73 -19.26 27.34
C GLN A 72 -14.49 -19.90 26.16
N TYR A 73 -14.48 -19.28 24.98
CA TYR A 73 -15.00 -19.89 23.76
C TYR A 73 -14.21 -21.14 23.36
N MET A 74 -12.88 -21.10 23.42
CA MET A 74 -12.04 -22.27 23.15
C MET A 74 -12.27 -23.38 24.17
N GLU A 75 -12.37 -23.06 25.46
CA GLU A 75 -12.70 -24.03 26.52
C GLU A 75 -14.07 -24.70 26.27
N TYR A 76 -15.05 -23.97 25.74
CA TYR A 76 -16.33 -24.52 25.29
C TYR A 76 -16.17 -25.48 24.09
N ARG A 77 -15.46 -25.07 23.03
CA ARG A 77 -15.25 -25.91 21.83
C ARG A 77 -14.56 -27.24 22.12
N ILE A 78 -13.60 -27.25 23.05
CA ILE A 78 -12.87 -28.47 23.44
C ILE A 78 -13.58 -29.27 24.55
N GLY A 79 -14.82 -28.91 24.91
CA GLY A 79 -15.64 -29.62 25.89
C GLY A 79 -15.19 -29.46 27.35
N ARG A 80 -14.26 -28.54 27.64
CA ARG A 80 -13.85 -28.20 29.02
C ARG A 80 -14.84 -27.27 29.71
N ARG A 81 -15.74 -26.63 28.96
CA ARG A 81 -16.82 -25.80 29.50
C ARG A 81 -18.18 -26.27 28.97
N PRO A 82 -19.18 -26.48 29.83
CA PRO A 82 -20.47 -27.06 29.44
C PRO A 82 -21.40 -26.07 28.74
N LYS A 83 -21.19 -24.76 28.90
CA LYS A 83 -22.01 -23.70 28.29
C LYS A 83 -21.14 -22.54 27.84
N LEU A 84 -21.51 -21.96 26.70
CA LEU A 84 -21.03 -20.65 26.27
C LEU A 84 -21.77 -19.59 27.11
N THR A 85 -21.03 -18.66 27.73
CA THR A 85 -21.61 -17.52 28.46
C THR A 85 -21.76 -16.32 27.51
N ASP A 86 -22.66 -15.39 27.82
CA ASP A 86 -22.88 -14.17 27.05
C ASP A 86 -21.64 -13.26 27.12
N TYR A 87 -21.04 -12.92 25.97
CA TYR A 87 -19.90 -12.00 25.88
C TYR A 87 -20.28 -10.73 25.12
N LEU A 88 -19.82 -9.60 25.65
CA LEU A 88 -19.83 -8.31 24.96
C LEU A 88 -18.76 -8.30 23.85
N GLY A 89 -19.20 -8.27 22.60
CA GLY A 89 -18.48 -7.51 21.58
C GLY A 89 -17.70 -8.25 20.48
N LEU A 90 -17.94 -9.53 20.17
CA LEU A 90 -17.44 -10.11 18.91
C LEU A 90 -18.44 -11.01 18.18
N SER A 91 -18.46 -10.81 16.87
CA SER A 91 -19.01 -11.70 15.84
C SER A 91 -18.17 -12.97 15.76
N PHE A 92 -18.37 -13.91 16.68
CA PHE A 92 -17.84 -15.27 16.53
C PHE A 92 -18.58 -15.91 15.36
N TYR A 93 -17.98 -15.93 14.18
CA TYR A 93 -18.56 -16.72 13.09
C TYR A 93 -18.37 -18.19 13.46
N LYS A 94 -19.46 -18.94 13.44
CA LYS A 94 -19.47 -20.40 13.71
C LYS A 94 -18.45 -21.17 12.84
N ASP A 95 -18.00 -20.54 11.76
CA ASP A 95 -17.15 -21.07 10.72
C ASP A 95 -15.64 -20.86 10.99
N ASP A 96 -15.26 -20.06 12.00
CA ASP A 96 -13.85 -19.87 12.36
C ASP A 96 -13.24 -21.19 12.85
N SER A 97 -12.05 -21.51 12.35
CA SER A 97 -11.30 -22.69 12.75
C SER A 97 -10.71 -22.54 14.16
N ASN A 98 -10.40 -23.67 14.82
CA ASN A 98 -9.71 -23.64 16.12
C ASN A 98 -8.34 -22.96 16.02
N GLU A 99 -7.68 -23.08 14.86
CA GLU A 99 -6.36 -22.50 14.62
C GLU A 99 -6.43 -20.97 14.56
N GLU A 100 -7.39 -20.41 13.81
CA GLU A 100 -7.61 -18.96 13.73
C GLU A 100 -7.91 -18.34 15.10
N ILE A 101 -8.70 -19.02 15.94
CA ILE A 101 -9.01 -18.50 17.28
C ILE A 101 -7.78 -18.57 18.19
N LEU A 102 -6.98 -19.64 18.11
CA LEU A 102 -5.74 -19.74 18.88
C LEU A 102 -4.72 -18.69 18.47
N ASP A 103 -4.64 -18.39 17.17
CA ASP A 103 -3.80 -17.33 16.62
C ASP A 103 -4.24 -15.95 17.14
N GLN A 104 -5.55 -15.64 17.10
CA GLN A 104 -6.10 -14.40 17.66
C GLN A 104 -5.83 -14.31 19.17
N MET A 105 -6.01 -15.41 19.92
CA MET A 105 -5.67 -15.46 21.34
C MET A 105 -4.19 -15.14 21.58
N GLU A 106 -3.29 -15.71 20.79
CA GLU A 106 -1.85 -15.45 20.92
C GLU A 106 -1.54 -13.98 20.62
N GLU A 107 -2.14 -13.42 19.56
CA GLU A 107 -1.97 -12.01 19.19
C GLU A 107 -2.47 -11.05 20.28
N THR A 108 -3.71 -11.19 20.74
CA THR A 108 -4.27 -10.37 21.83
C THR A 108 -3.42 -10.51 23.10
N ARG A 109 -2.97 -11.73 23.44
CA ARG A 109 -2.08 -11.94 24.58
C ARG A 109 -0.77 -11.17 24.45
N ASN A 110 -0.18 -11.14 23.25
CA ASN A 110 1.06 -10.42 22.99
C ASN A 110 0.86 -8.90 23.09
N GLN A 111 -0.26 -8.37 22.62
CA GLN A 111 -0.61 -6.95 22.78
C GLN A 111 -0.77 -6.57 24.27
N LEU A 112 -1.50 -7.39 25.03
CA LEU A 112 -1.69 -7.21 26.47
C LEU A 112 -0.40 -7.37 27.29
N GLN A 113 0.59 -8.10 26.78
CA GLN A 113 1.83 -8.37 27.50
C GLN A 113 2.58 -7.09 27.90
N GLY A 114 2.55 -6.05 27.06
CA GLY A 114 3.14 -4.75 27.40
C GLY A 114 2.46 -4.11 28.61
N TYR A 115 1.15 -4.23 28.71
CA TYR A 115 0.35 -3.70 29.81
C TYR A 115 0.56 -4.49 31.10
N TYR A 116 0.60 -5.82 31.03
CA TYR A 116 0.96 -6.65 32.18
C TYR A 116 2.36 -6.34 32.70
N ASN A 117 3.33 -6.16 31.80
CA ASN A 117 4.69 -5.75 32.17
C ASN A 117 4.68 -4.39 32.89
N ARG A 118 3.92 -3.41 32.41
CA ARG A 118 3.82 -2.09 33.05
C ARG A 118 3.11 -2.15 34.40
N ARG A 119 1.96 -2.83 34.49
CA ARG A 119 1.18 -3.01 35.72
C ARG A 119 2.01 -3.69 36.81
N ASP A 120 2.70 -4.76 36.44
CA ASP A 120 3.47 -5.60 37.37
C ASP A 120 4.93 -5.11 37.53
N GLN A 121 5.29 -3.98 36.90
CA GLN A 121 6.64 -3.40 36.88
C GLN A 121 7.74 -4.39 36.40
N ARG A 122 7.38 -5.29 35.49
CA ARG A 122 8.29 -6.28 34.90
C ARG A 122 8.91 -5.76 33.60
N ARG A 123 10.19 -6.07 33.39
CA ARG A 123 10.86 -5.77 32.11
C ARG A 123 10.50 -6.82 31.06
N VAL A 124 10.65 -6.43 29.79
CA VAL A 124 10.54 -7.37 28.66
C VAL A 124 11.53 -8.54 28.77
N GLY A 125 11.09 -9.73 28.38
CA GLY A 125 11.90 -10.95 28.38
C GLY A 125 12.84 -11.10 27.17
N TYR A 126 12.98 -10.06 26.35
CA TYR A 126 13.83 -10.04 25.16
C TYR A 126 14.74 -8.82 25.20
N LYS A 127 15.86 -8.90 24.48
CA LYS A 127 16.74 -7.76 24.22
C LYS A 127 16.32 -7.08 22.91
N PRO A 128 15.83 -5.83 22.93
CA PRO A 128 15.58 -5.10 21.71
C PRO A 128 16.91 -4.75 21.01
N MET A 129 16.98 -4.97 19.70
CA MET A 129 18.15 -4.61 18.89
C MET A 129 17.67 -4.06 17.55
N SER A 130 18.29 -2.99 17.06
CA SER A 130 18.04 -2.54 15.68
C SER A 130 18.67 -3.52 14.71
N GLN A 131 17.94 -3.84 13.64
CA GLN A 131 18.35 -4.71 12.55
C GLN A 131 18.27 -3.94 11.24
N LEU A 132 19.27 -4.13 10.39
CA LEU A 132 19.28 -3.74 8.99
C LEU A 132 19.31 -5.01 8.14
N ARG A 133 18.30 -5.19 7.30
CA ARG A 133 18.23 -6.20 6.25
C ARG A 133 18.44 -5.50 4.90
N ILE A 134 19.37 -6.02 4.11
CA ILE A 134 19.67 -5.55 2.76
C ILE A 134 19.41 -6.70 1.81
N GLU A 135 18.60 -6.47 0.79
CA GLU A 135 18.30 -7.43 -0.27
C GLU A 135 18.68 -6.83 -1.62
N THR A 136 19.59 -7.48 -2.32
CA THR A 136 20.03 -7.06 -3.66
C THR A 136 19.24 -7.78 -4.76
N PRO A 137 19.26 -7.27 -6.01
CA PRO A 137 18.45 -7.82 -7.11
C PRO A 137 18.78 -9.28 -7.45
N ASP A 138 20.00 -9.74 -7.15
CA ASP A 138 20.45 -11.13 -7.30
C ASP A 138 19.91 -12.06 -6.20
N GLY A 139 19.07 -11.56 -5.30
CA GLY A 139 18.49 -12.31 -4.18
C GLY A 139 19.42 -12.46 -2.98
N LYS A 140 20.62 -11.87 -2.99
CA LYS A 140 21.53 -11.94 -1.84
C LYS A 140 20.99 -11.10 -0.67
N ARG A 141 20.94 -11.74 0.51
CA ARG A 141 20.45 -11.13 1.75
C ARG A 141 21.58 -10.92 2.74
N THR A 142 21.71 -9.70 3.25
CA THR A 142 22.65 -9.37 4.34
C THR A 142 21.88 -8.83 5.53
N MET A 143 22.15 -9.36 6.72
CA MET A 143 21.58 -8.84 7.97
C MET A 143 22.69 -8.33 8.89
N LYS A 144 22.45 -7.16 9.49
CA LYS A 144 23.32 -6.57 10.51
C LYS A 144 22.48 -6.14 11.70
N ARG A 145 23.00 -6.33 12.92
CA ARG A 145 22.33 -5.94 14.16
C ARG A 145 23.17 -4.97 14.96
N SER A 146 22.51 -4.12 15.73
CA SER A 146 23.12 -3.08 16.57
C SER A 146 22.34 -2.96 17.87
N SER A 147 23.04 -2.61 18.95
CA SER A 147 22.41 -2.28 20.24
C SER A 147 22.14 -0.79 20.41
N LYS A 148 22.42 0.03 19.39
CA LYS A 148 22.04 1.44 19.35
C LYS A 148 20.55 1.56 18.98
N SER A 149 19.96 2.73 19.19
CA SER A 149 18.58 3.00 18.80
C SER A 149 18.37 2.88 17.30
N LEU A 150 17.12 2.61 16.89
CA LEU A 150 16.73 2.51 15.50
C LEU A 150 17.08 3.79 14.75
N LYS A 151 16.67 4.94 15.30
CA LYS A 151 16.98 6.27 14.76
C LYS A 151 18.48 6.46 14.50
N TYR A 152 19.34 6.11 15.47
CA TYR A 152 20.78 6.25 15.29
C TYR A 152 21.30 5.36 14.13
N CYS A 153 20.79 4.14 14.02
CA CYS A 153 21.18 3.22 12.96
C CYS A 153 20.73 3.71 11.59
N GLU A 154 19.52 4.27 11.50
CA GLU A 154 18.96 4.88 10.29
C GLU A 154 19.75 6.12 9.87
N ASP A 155 20.05 7.02 10.80
CA ASP A 155 20.90 8.20 10.54
C ASP A 155 22.26 7.77 9.97
N LYS A 156 22.88 6.73 10.54
CA LYS A 156 24.14 6.16 10.02
C LYS A 156 23.99 5.48 8.67
N LEU A 157 22.86 4.82 8.41
CA LEU A 157 22.57 4.24 7.11
C LEU A 157 22.44 5.34 6.05
N TYR A 158 21.66 6.37 6.31
CA TYR A 158 21.48 7.50 5.41
C TYR A 158 22.78 8.27 5.19
N GLU A 159 23.59 8.49 6.22
CA GLU A 159 24.93 9.07 6.10
C GLU A 159 25.82 8.22 5.17
N ARG A 160 25.78 6.88 5.27
CA ARG A 160 26.53 5.99 4.38
C ARG A 160 26.01 5.99 2.95
N LEU A 161 24.69 5.90 2.77
CA LEU A 161 24.04 5.80 1.46
C LEU A 161 24.08 7.12 0.70
N PHE A 162 24.02 8.25 1.41
CA PHE A 162 23.77 9.55 0.81
C PHE A 162 24.74 10.65 1.27
N GLY A 163 25.41 10.47 2.41
CA GLY A 163 26.37 11.44 2.91
C GLY A 163 27.47 11.74 1.91
N ASN A 164 27.91 13.00 1.89
CA ASN A 164 28.92 13.55 0.99
C ASN A 164 28.57 13.55 -0.51
N ARG A 165 27.34 13.19 -0.89
CA ARG A 165 26.88 13.25 -2.28
C ARG A 165 26.01 14.49 -2.48
N LYS A 166 26.44 15.40 -3.37
CA LYS A 166 25.66 16.61 -3.73
C LYS A 166 24.41 16.28 -4.56
N THR A 167 24.44 15.19 -5.31
CA THR A 167 23.36 14.76 -6.20
C THR A 167 23.36 13.26 -6.29
N ILE A 168 22.17 12.65 -6.20
CA ILE A 168 22.01 11.20 -6.25
C ILE A 168 20.98 10.90 -7.32
N ASN A 169 21.41 10.23 -8.39
CA ASN A 169 20.53 9.80 -9.46
C ASN A 169 19.97 8.42 -9.13
N VAL A 170 18.65 8.32 -9.04
CA VAL A 170 17.92 7.08 -8.76
C VAL A 170 16.92 6.89 -9.89
N LYS A 171 16.90 5.73 -10.53
CA LYS A 171 15.95 5.49 -11.62
C LYS A 171 14.52 5.47 -11.07
N CYS A 172 14.32 4.63 -10.05
CA CYS A 172 13.04 4.47 -9.38
C CYS A 172 13.25 4.52 -7.86
N LEU A 173 12.50 5.41 -7.19
CA LEU A 173 12.40 5.47 -5.74
C LEU A 173 11.11 4.77 -5.32
N GLU A 174 11.22 3.75 -4.46
CA GLU A 174 10.06 3.04 -3.93
C GLU A 174 9.94 3.23 -2.41
N ILE A 175 8.74 3.66 -2.01
CA ILE A 175 8.36 4.00 -0.65
C ILE A 175 7.25 3.05 -0.21
N SER A 176 7.49 2.34 0.90
CA SER A 176 6.54 1.44 1.54
C SER A 176 6.71 1.57 3.05
N CYS A 177 5.91 2.44 3.66
CA CYS A 177 6.03 2.83 5.07
C CYS A 177 4.63 3.01 5.68
N PRO A 178 3.92 1.91 5.98
CA PRO A 178 2.55 1.95 6.50
C PRO A 178 2.44 2.51 7.92
N PHE A 179 3.49 2.43 8.74
CA PHE A 179 3.39 2.67 10.18
C PHE A 179 4.12 3.93 10.69
N GLU A 180 5.17 4.39 10.01
CA GLU A 180 5.88 5.62 10.37
C GLU A 180 6.51 6.28 9.13
N ALA A 181 6.50 7.61 9.10
CA ALA A 181 7.17 8.39 8.06
C ALA A 181 8.69 8.14 8.07
N LEU A 182 9.29 7.87 6.91
CA LEU A 182 10.75 7.85 6.82
C LEU A 182 11.28 9.27 7.06
N ARG A 183 12.15 9.40 8.06
CA ARG A 183 12.82 10.67 8.35
C ARG A 183 14.07 10.77 7.51
N PHE A 184 13.96 11.46 6.39
CA PHE A 184 15.11 11.77 5.56
C PHE A 184 15.87 13.00 6.09
N PRO A 185 17.19 13.06 5.92
CA PRO A 185 17.94 14.28 6.19
C PRO A 185 17.39 15.45 5.34
N PRO A 186 17.14 16.64 5.92
CA PRO A 186 16.57 17.77 5.18
C PRO A 186 17.39 18.23 3.97
N SER A 187 18.70 17.97 3.98
CA SER A 187 19.61 18.30 2.89
C SER A 187 19.61 17.28 1.74
N LEU A 188 18.92 16.15 1.89
CA LEU A 188 18.89 15.10 0.87
C LEU A 188 18.08 15.55 -0.35
N LYS A 189 18.68 15.47 -1.54
CA LYS A 189 18.02 15.69 -2.82
C LYS A 189 18.31 14.54 -3.78
N LEU A 190 17.26 13.85 -4.18
CA LEU A 190 17.28 12.72 -5.10
C LEU A 190 16.78 13.17 -6.47
N LYS A 191 17.57 12.90 -7.51
CA LYS A 191 17.14 13.03 -8.89
C LYS A 191 16.50 11.72 -9.31
N ILE A 192 15.17 11.71 -9.47
CA ILE A 192 14.41 10.51 -9.77
C ILE A 192 13.66 10.62 -11.10
N GLN A 193 13.41 9.49 -11.76
CA GLN A 193 12.53 9.45 -12.93
C GLN A 193 11.17 8.84 -12.57
N GLU A 194 11.19 7.85 -11.69
CA GLU A 194 10.01 7.09 -11.28
C GLU A 194 9.85 7.10 -9.76
N LEU A 195 8.60 7.24 -9.30
CA LEU A 195 8.22 7.14 -7.89
C LEU A 195 7.18 6.04 -7.73
N LYS A 196 7.43 5.08 -6.84
CA LYS A 196 6.50 4.00 -6.50
C LYS A 196 6.09 4.11 -5.04
N ILE A 197 4.78 4.10 -4.81
CA ILE A 197 4.15 4.28 -3.51
C ILE A 197 3.31 3.05 -3.23
N GLU A 198 3.80 2.21 -2.32
CA GLU A 198 3.11 0.98 -1.91
C GLU A 198 2.14 1.20 -0.75
N SER A 199 2.60 1.94 0.25
CA SER A 199 1.79 2.34 1.40
C SER A 199 2.46 3.53 2.08
N ILE A 200 1.67 4.54 2.46
CA ILE A 200 2.12 5.71 3.20
C ILE A 200 1.25 5.86 4.42
N CYS A 201 1.87 6.16 5.56
CA CYS A 201 1.17 6.59 6.76
C CYS A 201 0.65 8.03 6.59
N GLY A 202 -0.65 8.27 6.75
CA GLY A 202 -1.24 9.62 6.73
C GLY A 202 -0.97 10.44 5.46
N ASP A 203 -0.88 11.77 5.61
CA ASP A 203 -0.69 12.74 4.51
C ASP A 203 0.79 12.99 4.13
N ASP A 204 1.68 12.03 4.40
CA ASP A 204 3.15 12.22 4.36
C ASP A 204 3.77 12.34 2.96
N LEU A 205 2.99 12.27 1.87
CA LEU A 205 3.56 12.42 0.53
C LEU A 205 4.22 13.79 0.32
N ASN A 206 3.74 14.81 1.02
CA ASN A 206 4.37 16.13 1.01
C ASN A 206 5.79 16.11 1.62
N ALA A 207 6.04 15.29 2.64
CA ALA A 207 7.38 15.13 3.23
C ALA A 207 8.33 14.46 2.22
N TYR A 208 7.85 13.44 1.50
CA TYR A 208 8.63 12.78 0.45
C TYR A 208 8.89 13.67 -0.77
N GLN A 209 7.99 14.61 -1.06
CA GLN A 209 8.26 15.61 -2.11
C GLN A 209 9.48 16.48 -1.79
N GLN A 210 9.78 16.73 -0.50
CA GLN A 210 10.92 17.57 -0.11
C GLN A 210 12.27 16.95 -0.44
N ILE A 211 12.37 15.62 -0.56
CA ILE A 211 13.63 14.95 -0.91
C ILE A 211 13.84 14.80 -2.41
N ILE A 212 12.85 15.15 -3.23
CA ILE A 212 12.94 15.06 -4.69
C ILE A 212 13.52 16.39 -5.21
N ASP A 213 14.53 16.27 -6.08
CA ASP A 213 15.11 17.42 -6.75
C ASP A 213 14.07 18.05 -7.71
N PRO A 214 13.76 19.36 -7.59
CA PRO A 214 12.77 20.01 -8.45
C PRO A 214 13.08 19.91 -9.95
N SER A 215 14.36 19.73 -10.34
CA SER A 215 14.75 19.56 -11.74
C SER A 215 14.22 18.27 -12.38
N CYS A 216 13.67 17.35 -11.59
CA CYS A 216 13.05 16.11 -12.06
C CYS A 216 11.55 16.22 -12.33
N LEU A 217 10.92 17.37 -12.00
CA LEU A 217 9.48 17.54 -12.18
C LEU A 217 9.16 18.11 -13.58
N PRO A 218 8.08 17.64 -14.24
CA PRO A 218 7.22 16.53 -13.82
C PRO A 218 7.93 15.17 -13.90
N LEU A 219 7.59 14.26 -13.00
CA LEU A 219 8.12 12.89 -13.04
C LEU A 219 7.64 12.15 -14.28
N LYS A 220 8.48 11.28 -14.82
CA LYS A 220 8.11 10.43 -15.97
C LYS A 220 7.01 9.43 -15.60
N ARG A 221 7.10 8.86 -14.39
CA ARG A 221 6.15 7.84 -13.94
C ARG A 221 5.92 7.89 -12.44
N VAL A 222 4.66 7.81 -12.04
CA VAL A 222 4.25 7.57 -10.65
C VAL A 222 3.42 6.30 -10.59
N VAL A 223 3.72 5.42 -9.64
CA VAL A 223 2.98 4.17 -9.40
C VAL A 223 2.38 4.25 -8.00
N LEU A 224 1.06 4.17 -7.92
CA LEU A 224 0.30 4.10 -6.68
C LEU A 224 -0.22 2.68 -6.48
N ASN A 225 -0.11 2.14 -5.27
CA ASN A 225 -0.74 0.87 -4.93
C ASN A 225 -2.26 1.03 -4.81
N ASP A 226 -2.72 2.13 -4.20
CA ASP A 226 -4.13 2.46 -4.03
C ASP A 226 -4.49 3.77 -4.78
N PHE A 227 -5.71 3.83 -5.30
CA PHE A 227 -6.22 5.02 -5.98
C PHE A 227 -6.27 6.25 -5.08
N ASN A 228 -6.47 6.12 -3.78
CA ASN A 228 -6.75 7.23 -2.85
C ASN A 228 -5.72 8.37 -2.89
N ASP A 229 -4.46 8.08 -3.25
CA ASP A 229 -3.37 9.04 -3.30
C ASP A 229 -3.29 9.86 -4.61
N TYR A 230 -4.24 9.72 -5.53
CA TYR A 230 -4.21 10.45 -6.81
C TYR A 230 -4.24 11.99 -6.67
N LYS A 231 -4.68 12.50 -5.52
CA LYS A 231 -4.96 13.93 -5.30
C LYS A 231 -3.69 14.78 -5.15
N TYR A 232 -2.56 14.18 -4.80
CA TYR A 232 -1.32 14.91 -4.55
C TYR A 232 -0.74 15.52 -5.83
N ASN A 233 -0.12 16.71 -5.69
CA ASN A 233 0.40 17.47 -6.84
C ASN A 233 1.51 16.75 -7.60
N ILE A 234 2.41 16.05 -6.89
CA ILE A 234 3.46 15.26 -7.52
C ILE A 234 2.91 14.10 -8.36
N VAL A 235 1.74 13.57 -7.97
CA VAL A 235 1.04 12.53 -8.71
C VAL A 235 0.36 13.13 -9.94
N LYS A 236 -0.42 14.19 -9.77
CA LYS A 236 -1.15 14.90 -10.84
C LYS A 236 -0.25 15.41 -11.97
N SER A 237 0.95 15.85 -11.63
CA SER A 237 1.90 16.41 -12.60
C SER A 237 2.66 15.35 -13.39
N ALA A 238 2.69 14.09 -12.95
CA ALA A 238 3.45 13.04 -13.61
C ALA A 238 2.96 12.76 -15.04
N GLU A 239 3.89 12.47 -15.95
CA GLU A 239 3.56 12.13 -17.35
C GLU A 239 2.70 10.86 -17.44
N THR A 240 3.05 9.84 -16.65
CA THR A 240 2.33 8.57 -16.57
C THR A 240 1.97 8.24 -15.12
N LEU A 241 0.69 8.00 -14.86
CA LEU A 241 0.19 7.48 -13.60
C LEU A 241 -0.19 6.00 -13.75
N VAL A 242 0.33 5.15 -12.87
CA VAL A 242 -0.07 3.74 -12.77
C VAL A 242 -0.75 3.53 -11.42
N ILE A 243 -1.93 2.93 -11.43
CA ILE A 243 -2.71 2.58 -10.24
C ILE A 243 -2.81 1.05 -10.20
N GLN A 244 -2.18 0.42 -9.20
CA GLN A 244 -2.16 -1.04 -9.07
C GLN A 244 -3.55 -1.58 -8.72
N LYS A 245 -4.20 -0.97 -7.72
CA LYS A 245 -5.57 -1.28 -7.30
C LYS A 245 -6.46 -0.11 -7.65
N GLY A 246 -7.33 -0.31 -8.64
CA GLY A 246 -8.29 0.69 -9.07
C GLY A 246 -9.26 1.09 -7.95
N PRO A 247 -10.01 2.18 -8.13
CA PRO A 247 -10.96 2.66 -7.15
C PRO A 247 -12.01 1.59 -6.80
N TYR A 248 -12.21 1.36 -5.50
CA TYR A 248 -13.27 0.48 -4.98
C TYR A 248 -14.33 1.35 -4.29
N PHE A 249 -15.36 1.74 -5.05
CA PHE A 249 -16.51 2.47 -4.52
C PHE A 249 -17.76 1.59 -4.58
N PHE A 250 -18.60 1.68 -3.55
CA PHE A 250 -19.92 1.04 -3.54
C PHE A 250 -20.88 1.71 -4.55
N HIS A 251 -20.62 2.97 -4.92
CA HIS A 251 -21.44 3.76 -5.84
C HIS A 251 -20.70 4.07 -7.15
N HIS A 252 -21.32 3.69 -8.28
CA HIS A 252 -20.76 3.87 -9.61
C HIS A 252 -20.42 5.33 -9.96
N GLU A 253 -21.27 6.28 -9.56
CA GLU A 253 -21.05 7.71 -9.83
C GLU A 253 -19.83 8.28 -9.09
N GLU A 254 -19.59 7.86 -7.84
CA GLU A 254 -18.43 8.31 -7.07
C GLU A 254 -17.13 7.87 -7.73
N MET A 255 -17.07 6.62 -8.19
CA MET A 255 -15.94 6.09 -8.94
C MET A 255 -15.67 6.88 -10.23
N ILE A 256 -16.71 7.12 -11.03
CA ILE A 256 -16.58 7.88 -12.28
C ILE A 256 -16.09 9.30 -11.99
N ASN A 257 -16.71 9.98 -11.02
CA ASN A 257 -16.33 11.34 -10.62
C ASN A 257 -14.87 11.41 -10.15
N ALA A 258 -14.44 10.44 -9.35
CA ALA A 258 -13.07 10.40 -8.84
C ALA A 258 -12.05 10.14 -9.96
N LEU A 259 -12.33 9.21 -10.88
CA LEU A 259 -11.48 8.97 -12.06
C LEU A 259 -11.38 10.21 -12.93
N LEU A 260 -12.49 10.89 -13.23
CA LEU A 260 -12.49 12.10 -14.06
C LEU A 260 -11.67 13.25 -13.48
N GLN A 261 -11.37 13.25 -12.17
CA GLN A 261 -10.47 14.23 -11.54
C GLN A 261 -8.98 13.96 -11.80
N VAL A 262 -8.62 12.79 -12.32
CA VAL A 262 -7.23 12.45 -12.68
C VAL A 262 -6.81 13.28 -13.89
N SER A 263 -5.82 14.14 -13.72
CA SER A 263 -5.36 15.07 -14.78
C SER A 263 -4.25 14.51 -15.66
N ASN A 264 -3.63 13.39 -15.26
CA ASN A 264 -2.54 12.77 -15.98
C ASN A 264 -2.92 12.42 -17.43
N ARG A 265 -1.98 12.67 -18.34
CA ARG A 265 -2.14 12.41 -19.77
C ARG A 265 -2.17 10.90 -20.05
N ASN A 266 -1.26 10.16 -19.42
CA ASN A 266 -1.19 8.71 -19.49
C ASN A 266 -1.62 8.11 -18.15
N VAL A 267 -2.64 7.25 -18.16
CA VAL A 267 -3.14 6.55 -16.96
C VAL A 267 -3.27 5.06 -17.24
N ILE A 268 -2.76 4.24 -16.33
CA ILE A 268 -2.87 2.77 -16.37
C ILE A 268 -3.50 2.31 -15.06
N VAL A 269 -4.62 1.58 -15.13
CA VAL A 269 -5.28 0.99 -13.97
C VAL A 269 -5.21 -0.53 -14.09
N ASN A 270 -4.36 -1.16 -13.28
CA ASN A 270 -4.02 -2.59 -13.42
C ASN A 270 -5.10 -3.55 -12.91
N LYS A 271 -5.93 -3.11 -11.96
CA LYS A 271 -7.07 -3.88 -11.46
C LYS A 271 -8.28 -2.99 -11.41
N PHE A 272 -9.09 -3.00 -12.47
CA PHE A 272 -10.28 -2.18 -12.54
C PHE A 272 -11.55 -3.01 -12.32
N ASN A 273 -12.36 -2.63 -11.33
CA ASN A 273 -13.58 -3.35 -10.94
C ASN A 273 -14.87 -2.68 -11.48
N GLY A 274 -14.79 -1.98 -12.60
CA GLY A 274 -15.96 -1.33 -13.21
C GLY A 274 -16.75 -2.29 -14.09
N ASN A 275 -18.08 -2.29 -13.98
CA ASN A 275 -18.95 -3.01 -14.91
C ASN A 275 -19.11 -2.29 -16.25
N SER A 276 -19.81 -2.90 -17.21
CA SER A 276 -19.96 -2.36 -18.57
C SER A 276 -20.64 -0.98 -18.61
N MET A 277 -21.67 -0.76 -17.79
CA MET A 277 -22.36 0.53 -17.66
C MET A 277 -21.46 1.63 -17.08
N THR A 278 -20.64 1.27 -16.09
CA THR A 278 -19.68 2.20 -15.48
C THR A 278 -18.66 2.65 -16.51
N CYS A 279 -18.08 1.70 -17.26
CA CYS A 279 -17.06 1.99 -18.26
C CYS A 279 -17.60 2.83 -19.41
N SER A 280 -18.79 2.48 -19.94
CA SER A 280 -19.38 3.24 -21.05
C SER A 280 -19.71 4.68 -20.62
N SER A 281 -20.24 4.87 -19.41
CA SER A 281 -20.48 6.20 -18.83
C SER A 281 -19.17 6.97 -18.60
N LEU A 282 -18.13 6.31 -18.08
CA LEU A 282 -16.82 6.92 -17.90
C LEU A 282 -16.23 7.40 -19.23
N ILE A 283 -16.23 6.57 -20.27
CA ILE A 283 -15.68 6.91 -21.59
C ILE A 283 -16.40 8.13 -22.18
N ARG A 284 -17.73 8.15 -22.13
CA ARG A 284 -18.53 9.28 -22.63
C ARG A 284 -18.17 10.58 -21.90
N ARG A 285 -18.16 10.54 -20.57
CA ARG A 285 -17.82 11.72 -19.76
C ARG A 285 -16.36 12.13 -19.89
N TRP A 286 -15.47 11.18 -20.20
CA TRP A 286 -14.06 11.44 -20.48
C TRP A 286 -13.85 12.13 -21.84
N ILE A 287 -14.63 11.76 -22.85
CA ILE A 287 -14.70 12.47 -24.15
C ILE A 287 -15.12 13.93 -23.92
N ASP A 288 -16.16 14.16 -23.09
CA ASP A 288 -16.64 15.52 -22.79
C ASP A 288 -15.58 16.44 -22.14
N GLN A 289 -14.52 15.88 -21.55
CA GLN A 289 -13.41 16.65 -20.98
C GLN A 289 -12.49 17.28 -22.04
N LYS A 290 -12.65 16.94 -23.33
CA LYS A 290 -11.84 17.47 -24.45
C LYS A 290 -10.34 17.44 -24.18
N ARG A 291 -9.86 16.27 -23.74
CA ARG A 291 -8.45 16.06 -23.43
C ARG A 291 -7.57 16.24 -24.67
N PRO A 292 -6.32 16.69 -24.52
CA PRO A 292 -5.43 16.93 -25.65
C PRO A 292 -5.11 15.64 -26.43
N ILE A 293 -4.84 15.79 -27.72
CA ILE A 293 -4.39 14.69 -28.60
C ILE A 293 -3.18 13.98 -27.97
N GLY A 294 -3.16 12.66 -28.03
CA GLY A 294 -2.19 11.79 -27.39
C GLY A 294 -2.44 11.58 -25.88
N SER A 295 -3.60 11.95 -25.35
CA SER A 295 -4.02 11.47 -24.02
C SER A 295 -4.46 10.02 -24.12
N CYS A 296 -3.99 9.18 -23.19
CA CYS A 296 -4.16 7.73 -23.26
C CYS A 296 -4.46 7.12 -21.89
N TRP A 297 -5.63 6.50 -21.74
CA TRP A 297 -6.00 5.77 -20.54
C TRP A 297 -6.14 4.28 -20.85
N SER A 298 -5.68 3.43 -19.93
CA SER A 298 -5.73 1.97 -20.08
C SER A 298 -6.22 1.32 -18.80
N PHE A 299 -7.11 0.34 -18.94
CA PHE A 299 -7.76 -0.36 -17.85
C PHE A 299 -7.65 -1.86 -18.07
N ASN A 300 -7.14 -2.58 -17.07
CA ASN A 300 -6.98 -4.02 -17.13
C ASN A 300 -8.19 -4.69 -16.46
N PHE A 301 -8.75 -5.66 -17.17
CA PHE A 301 -9.91 -6.46 -16.78
C PHE A 301 -9.54 -7.94 -16.77
N GLU A 302 -10.05 -8.68 -15.79
CA GLU A 302 -9.86 -10.14 -15.72
C GLU A 302 -10.69 -10.89 -16.78
N SER A 303 -11.79 -10.30 -17.27
CA SER A 303 -12.73 -10.95 -18.18
C SER A 303 -12.89 -10.22 -19.52
N GLY A 304 -12.66 -10.95 -20.62
CA GLY A 304 -12.91 -10.45 -21.97
C GLY A 304 -14.40 -10.33 -22.33
N GLU A 305 -15.30 -11.02 -21.62
CA GLU A 305 -16.76 -10.88 -21.78
C GLU A 305 -17.25 -9.50 -21.34
N MET A 306 -16.65 -8.97 -20.27
CA MET A 306 -16.93 -7.63 -19.77
C MET A 306 -16.55 -6.57 -20.82
N ILE A 307 -15.36 -6.69 -21.42
CA ILE A 307 -14.94 -5.81 -22.51
C ILE A 307 -15.86 -5.93 -23.72
N SER A 308 -16.25 -7.14 -24.10
CA SER A 308 -17.18 -7.34 -25.22
C SER A 308 -18.52 -6.63 -24.99
N SER A 309 -19.00 -6.62 -23.74
CA SER A 309 -20.22 -5.91 -23.35
C SER A 309 -20.05 -4.38 -23.39
N ILE A 310 -18.89 -3.87 -22.94
CA ILE A 310 -18.53 -2.45 -23.05
C ILE A 310 -18.53 -2.00 -24.52
N MET A 311 -17.87 -2.78 -25.39
CA MET A 311 -17.74 -2.44 -26.80
C MET A 311 -19.11 -2.40 -27.50
N LYS A 312 -20.02 -3.35 -27.22
CA LYS A 312 -21.39 -3.32 -27.76
C LYS A 312 -22.16 -2.07 -27.34
N GLU A 313 -22.00 -1.60 -26.11
CA GLU A 313 -22.63 -0.36 -25.66
C GLU A 313 -22.05 0.90 -26.32
N LEU A 314 -20.77 0.87 -26.69
CA LEU A 314 -20.10 1.99 -27.38
C LEU A 314 -20.41 2.04 -28.88
N GLU A 315 -20.81 0.93 -29.51
CA GLU A 315 -21.23 0.92 -30.93
C GLU A 315 -22.42 1.86 -31.20
N LYS A 316 -23.24 2.15 -30.19
CA LYS A 316 -24.35 3.11 -30.30
C LYS A 316 -23.86 4.56 -30.49
N HIS A 317 -22.59 4.83 -30.24
CA HIS A 317 -22.01 6.18 -30.20
C HIS A 317 -20.80 6.37 -31.10
N GLY A 318 -20.27 5.30 -31.69
CA GLY A 318 -19.05 5.33 -32.48
C GLY A 318 -19.12 4.44 -33.71
N ILE A 319 -18.15 4.61 -34.59
CA ILE A 319 -18.00 3.82 -35.80
C ILE A 319 -16.97 2.73 -35.53
N ARG A 320 -17.37 1.48 -35.72
CA ARG A 320 -16.46 0.33 -35.57
C ARG A 320 -15.43 0.34 -36.69
N SER A 321 -14.15 0.51 -36.34
CA SER A 321 -13.02 0.51 -37.28
C SER A 321 -12.37 -0.86 -37.43
N SER A 322 -12.52 -1.74 -36.44
CA SER A 322 -12.13 -3.15 -36.52
C SER A 322 -12.88 -4.01 -35.49
N LYS A 323 -12.66 -5.33 -35.50
CA LYS A 323 -13.24 -6.26 -34.49
C LYS A 323 -12.95 -5.80 -33.05
N ARG A 324 -11.79 -5.17 -32.82
CA ARG A 324 -11.31 -4.76 -31.49
C ARG A 324 -11.22 -3.25 -31.30
N CYS A 325 -11.82 -2.45 -32.18
CA CYS A 325 -11.66 -1.00 -32.15
C CYS A 325 -12.95 -0.27 -32.56
N ILE A 326 -13.30 0.77 -31.81
CA ILE A 326 -14.38 1.71 -32.10
C ILE A 326 -13.79 3.12 -32.04
N ASN A 327 -14.13 3.94 -33.04
CA ASN A 327 -13.75 5.34 -33.09
C ASN A 327 -14.98 6.18 -32.75
N ILE A 328 -14.87 7.02 -31.72
CA ILE A 328 -15.94 7.93 -31.29
C ILE A 328 -15.46 9.35 -31.58
N ARG A 329 -16.27 10.13 -32.28
CA ARG A 329 -15.90 11.51 -32.60
C ARG A 329 -15.86 12.35 -31.31
N ASN A 330 -14.76 13.07 -31.12
CA ASN A 330 -14.58 13.94 -29.94
C ASN A 330 -14.92 15.39 -30.30
N ASP A 331 -14.28 15.92 -31.34
CA ASP A 331 -14.58 17.22 -31.93
C ASP A 331 -14.31 17.22 -33.44
N ASN A 332 -14.06 18.39 -34.04
CA ASN A 332 -13.81 18.49 -35.48
C ASN A 332 -12.47 17.88 -35.87
N ASP A 333 -11.47 17.98 -35.00
CA ASP A 333 -10.05 17.71 -35.31
C ASP A 333 -9.51 16.48 -34.54
N SER A 334 -10.30 15.91 -33.62
CA SER A 334 -9.91 14.73 -32.84
C SER A 334 -11.02 13.68 -32.71
N MET A 335 -10.60 12.43 -32.50
CA MET A 335 -11.48 11.32 -32.16
C MET A 335 -10.90 10.52 -30.99
N VAL A 336 -11.76 9.88 -30.22
CA VAL A 336 -11.36 8.90 -29.21
C VAL A 336 -11.41 7.51 -29.80
N LYS A 337 -10.24 6.89 -29.92
CA LYS A 337 -10.06 5.50 -30.29
C LYS A 337 -10.19 4.63 -29.04
N VAL A 338 -11.23 3.80 -29.00
CA VAL A 338 -11.42 2.79 -27.95
C VAL A 338 -11.04 1.43 -28.52
N SER A 339 -9.98 0.84 -28.00
CA SER A 339 -9.48 -0.47 -28.44
C SER A 339 -9.26 -1.42 -27.28
N TYR A 340 -9.19 -2.72 -27.56
CA TYR A 340 -8.82 -3.69 -26.54
C TYR A 340 -7.99 -4.85 -27.08
N GLU A 341 -7.17 -5.43 -26.22
CA GLU A 341 -6.29 -6.56 -26.53
C GLU A 341 -6.00 -7.40 -25.28
N PRO A 342 -5.69 -8.70 -25.41
CA PRO A 342 -5.15 -9.47 -24.29
C PRO A 342 -3.77 -8.92 -23.92
N SER A 343 -3.46 -8.85 -22.63
CA SER A 343 -2.11 -8.53 -22.17
C SER A 343 -1.13 -9.64 -22.57
N GLU A 344 0.08 -9.25 -23.00
CA GLU A 344 1.13 -10.21 -23.35
C GLU A 344 1.77 -10.88 -22.12
N THR A 345 1.63 -10.28 -20.95
CA THR A 345 2.37 -10.66 -19.74
C THR A 345 1.50 -11.24 -18.64
N GLU A 346 0.20 -10.94 -18.67
CA GLU A 346 -0.75 -11.27 -17.61
C GLU A 346 -2.04 -11.82 -18.23
N PRO A 347 -2.79 -12.71 -17.57
CA PRO A 347 -4.04 -13.27 -18.07
C PRO A 347 -5.20 -12.26 -17.94
N VAL A 348 -4.99 -11.03 -18.40
CA VAL A 348 -5.95 -9.92 -18.34
C VAL A 348 -6.15 -9.35 -19.74
N TRP A 349 -7.23 -8.60 -19.90
CA TRP A 349 -7.51 -7.83 -21.09
C TRP A 349 -7.34 -6.34 -20.82
N VAL A 350 -6.67 -5.64 -21.74
CA VAL A 350 -6.42 -4.20 -21.67
C VAL A 350 -7.45 -3.50 -22.53
N LEU A 351 -8.24 -2.61 -21.93
CA LEU A 351 -9.11 -1.67 -22.63
C LEU A 351 -8.43 -0.29 -22.65
N LYS A 352 -8.23 0.27 -23.83
CA LYS A 352 -7.49 1.51 -24.06
C LYS A 352 -8.40 2.58 -24.68
N PHE A 353 -8.33 3.80 -24.15
CA PHE A 353 -8.95 5.01 -24.72
C PHE A 353 -7.83 5.98 -25.09
N GLU A 354 -7.80 6.41 -26.35
CA GLU A 354 -6.75 7.29 -26.86
C GLU A 354 -7.36 8.43 -27.68
N VAL A 355 -7.01 9.68 -27.35
CA VAL A 355 -7.36 10.83 -28.20
C VAL A 355 -6.36 10.87 -29.35
N VAL A 356 -6.86 10.74 -30.58
CA VAL A 356 -6.06 10.81 -31.80
C VAL A 356 -6.56 11.95 -32.68
N ASP A 357 -5.67 12.51 -33.50
CA ASP A 357 -6.06 13.43 -34.57
C ASP A 357 -6.98 12.71 -35.57
N VAL A 358 -7.95 13.43 -36.13
CA VAL A 358 -8.83 12.86 -37.16
C VAL A 358 -8.05 12.53 -38.43
N GLY A 359 -6.96 13.23 -38.72
CA GLY A 359 -6.14 13.08 -39.91
C GLY A 359 -6.93 13.39 -41.19
N ILE A 360 -6.48 14.40 -41.94
CA ILE A 360 -6.97 14.68 -43.32
C ILE A 360 -6.58 13.52 -44.24
#